data_AF-A0A0U5H8R6-F1
#
_entry.id   AF-A0A0U5H8R6-F1
#
_cell.length_a   1.000
_cell.length_b   1.000
_cell.length_c   1.000
_cell.angle_alpha   90.00
_cell.angle_beta   90.00
_cell.angle_gamma   90.00
#
_symmetry.space_group_name_H-M   'P 1'
#
loop_
_entity.id
_entity.type
_entity.pdbx_description
1 polymer ?
#
loop_
_entity_poly.entity_id
_entity_poly.type
_entity_poly.pdbx_seq_one_letter_code
_entity_poly.pdbx_strand_id
1 'polypeptide(L)' 'MRENFRITPVFTIPPARRVMDPADVTSDGEWFSKGTSLAVCNHAFHQNAAVWGADHNTFTQCVGRIQPLMHRHGY' A
#
# COMPACT_ATOMS: atom_id res chain seq x y z
N MET A 1 -5.10 -8.48 16.46
CA MET A 1 -6.08 -8.40 15.36
C MET A 1 -5.57 -7.67 14.10
N ARG A 2 -4.57 -6.77 14.18
CA ARG A 2 -4.07 -6.00 13.01
C ARG A 2 -3.46 -6.85 11.89
N GLU A 3 -2.73 -7.91 12.23
CA GLU A 3 -2.04 -8.74 11.24
C GLU A 3 -2.97 -9.49 10.27
N ASN A 4 -4.17 -9.88 10.73
CA ASN A 4 -5.16 -10.54 9.88
C ASN A 4 -5.53 -9.65 8.67
N PHE A 5 -5.66 -8.34 8.88
CA PHE A 5 -5.99 -7.40 7.80
C PHE A 5 -4.80 -7.11 6.87
N ARG A 6 -3.56 -7.38 7.31
CA ARG A 6 -2.37 -7.28 6.47
C ARG A 6 -2.29 -8.47 5.53
N ILE A 7 -2.34 -9.70 6.05
CA ILE A 7 -2.21 -10.94 5.26
C ILE A 7 -3.46 -11.20 4.41
N THR A 8 -4.66 -11.03 4.98
CA THR A 8 -5.94 -11.17 4.27
C THR A 8 -6.67 -9.83 4.28
N PRO A 9 -6.35 -8.91 3.34
CA PRO A 9 -7.03 -7.63 3.28
C PRO A 9 -8.51 -7.81 2.96
N VAL A 10 -9.38 -7.08 3.67
CA VAL A 10 -10.85 -7.10 3.45
C VAL A 10 -11.21 -6.69 2.02
N PHE A 11 -10.40 -5.81 1.42
CA PHE A 11 -10.47 -5.50 -0.01
C PHE A 11 -9.12 -5.79 -0.65
N THR A 12 -9.06 -6.81 -1.52
CA THR A 12 -7.90 -7.09 -2.39
C THR A 12 -7.63 -5.91 -3.32
N ILE A 13 -8.69 -5.35 -3.90
CA ILE A 13 -8.69 -4.12 -4.71
C ILE A 13 -9.79 -3.20 -4.12
N PRO A 14 -9.43 -2.16 -3.35
CA PRO A 14 -10.36 -1.13 -2.90
C PRO A 14 -11.03 -0.38 -4.06
N PRO A 15 -12.17 0.30 -3.79
CA PRO A 15 -12.83 1.15 -4.77
C PRO A 15 -11.86 2.15 -5.40
N ALA A 16 -11.94 2.28 -6.72
CA ALA A 16 -11.11 3.19 -7.47
C ALA A 16 -11.37 4.65 -7.06
N ARG A 17 -10.30 5.44 -6.99
CA ARG A 17 -10.33 6.90 -6.83
C ARG A 17 -10.10 7.55 -8.17
N ARG A 18 -10.67 8.73 -8.37
CA ARG A 18 -10.51 9.47 -9.63
C ARG A 18 -9.48 10.57 -9.46
N VAL A 19 -8.60 10.73 -10.43
CA VAL A 19 -7.69 11.89 -10.50
C VAL A 19 -8.55 13.14 -10.71
N MET A 20 -8.49 14.06 -9.75
CA MET A 20 -9.26 15.31 -9.80
C MET A 20 -8.37 16.53 -10.05
N ASP A 21 -7.06 16.41 -9.83
CA ASP A 21 -6.10 17.49 -10.04
C ASP A 21 -6.05 17.88 -11.51
N PRO A 22 -6.30 19.16 -11.86
CA PRO A 22 -6.14 19.65 -13.22
C PRO A 22 -4.72 19.59 -13.77
N ALA A 23 -3.71 19.56 -12.91
CA ALA A 23 -2.31 19.39 -13.29
C ALA A 23 -1.91 17.91 -13.46
N ASP A 24 -2.89 17.00 -13.42
CA ASP A 24 -2.70 15.56 -13.46
C ASP A 24 -1.89 15.04 -12.27
N VAL A 25 -1.61 13.73 -12.23
CA VAL A 25 -0.83 13.11 -11.16
C VAL A 25 0.31 12.31 -11.77
N THR A 26 1.51 12.45 -11.23
CA THR A 26 2.65 11.58 -11.56
C THR A 26 2.96 10.67 -10.38
N SER A 27 3.13 9.38 -10.62
CA SER A 27 3.59 8.41 -9.62
C SER A 27 4.58 7.45 -10.26
N ASP A 28 5.76 7.30 -9.65
CA ASP A 28 6.84 6.43 -10.16
C ASP A 28 7.22 6.67 -11.64
N GLY A 29 7.19 7.94 -12.05
CA GLY A 29 7.46 8.33 -13.44
C GLY A 29 6.29 8.14 -14.42
N GLU A 30 5.20 7.50 -13.99
CA GLU A 30 3.97 7.35 -14.78
C GLU A 30 3.03 8.53 -14.57
N TRP A 31 2.47 9.04 -15.67
CA TRP A 31 1.55 10.19 -15.68
C TRP A 31 0.10 9.75 -15.85
N PHE A 32 -0.78 10.28 -15.01
CA PHE A 32 -2.20 9.96 -14.96
C PHE A 32 -3.03 11.22 -15.12
N SER A 33 -3.73 11.33 -16.24
CA SER A 33 -4.54 12.50 -16.54
C SER A 33 -5.75 12.66 -15.61
N LYS A 34 -6.23 13.89 -15.44
CA LYS A 34 -7.51 14.18 -14.81
C LYS A 34 -8.62 13.30 -15.36
N GLY A 35 -9.42 12.74 -14.46
CA GLY A 35 -10.51 11.82 -14.79
C GLY A 35 -10.08 10.35 -14.87
N THR A 36 -8.79 10.03 -14.81
CA THR A 36 -8.34 8.64 -14.72
C THR A 36 -8.81 8.01 -13.41
N SER A 37 -9.37 6.80 -13.48
CA SER A 37 -9.72 6.02 -12.29
C SER A 37 -8.55 5.11 -11.91
N LEU A 38 -8.05 5.27 -10.69
CA LEU A 38 -6.91 4.54 -10.14
C LEU A 38 -7.36 3.71 -8.94
N ALA A 39 -6.95 2.46 -8.88
CA ALA A 39 -7.13 1.61 -7.71
C ALA A 39 -5.78 1.03 -7.28
N VAL A 40 -5.57 0.93 -5.98
CA VAL A 40 -4.38 0.27 -5.43
C VAL A 40 -4.73 -1.18 -5.18
N CYS A 41 -3.86 -2.12 -5.55
CA CYS A 41 -4.00 -3.51 -5.13
C CYS A 41 -3.43 -3.67 -3.72
N ASN A 42 -4.30 -3.73 -2.71
CA ASN A 42 -3.87 -3.90 -1.31
C ASN A 42 -3.13 -5.21 -1.09
N HIS A 43 -3.50 -6.28 -1.81
CA HIS A 43 -2.80 -7.55 -1.72
C HIS A 43 -1.33 -7.41 -2.14
N ALA A 44 -1.06 -6.76 -3.28
CA ALA A 44 0.29 -6.49 -3.74
C ALA A 44 1.06 -5.59 -2.76
N PHE A 45 0.42 -4.56 -2.22
CA PHE A 45 1.05 -3.65 -1.26
C PHE A 45 1.41 -4.34 0.07
N HIS A 46 0.53 -5.16 0.63
CA HIS A 46 0.76 -5.87 1.89
C HIS A 46 1.76 -7.03 1.77
N GLN A 47 2.06 -7.46 0.54
CA GLN A 47 3.05 -8.49 0.24
C GLN A 47 4.31 -7.89 -0.41
N ASN A 48 4.54 -6.58 -0.33
CA ASN A 48 5.76 -6.00 -0.84
C ASN A 48 6.91 -6.19 0.16
N ALA A 49 7.87 -7.06 -0.18
CA ALA A 49 9.06 -7.33 0.63
C ALA A 49 9.92 -6.07 0.90
N ALA A 50 9.93 -5.10 -0.02
CA ALA A 50 10.66 -3.85 0.17
C ALA A 50 10.05 -2.96 1.27
N VAL A 51 8.75 -3.12 1.56
CA VAL A 51 8.03 -2.38 2.60
C VAL A 51 8.01 -3.16 3.91
N TRP A 52 7.79 -4.48 3.85
CA TRP A 52 7.48 -5.31 5.01
C TRP A 52 8.61 -6.26 5.43
N GLY A 53 9.68 -6.38 4.65
CA GLY A 53 10.79 -7.30 4.92
C GLY A 53 10.62 -8.68 4.25
N ALA A 54 11.61 -9.54 4.43
CA ALA A 54 11.66 -10.85 3.76
C ALA A 54 10.55 -11.82 4.22
N ASP A 55 9.98 -11.61 5.40
CA ASP A 55 8.89 -12.39 5.98
C ASP A 55 7.51 -11.78 5.70
N HIS A 56 7.40 -10.85 4.74
CA HIS A 56 6.15 -10.15 4.39
C HIS A 56 4.95 -11.07 4.11
N ASN A 57 5.17 -12.31 3.70
CA ASN A 57 4.12 -13.28 3.38
C ASN A 57 3.81 -14.23 4.54
N THR A 58 4.48 -14.08 5.68
CA THR A 58 4.30 -14.92 6.86
C THR A 58 3.38 -14.22 7.85
N PHE A 59 2.45 -14.98 8.43
CA PHE A 59 1.58 -14.47 9.49
C PHE A 59 2.32 -14.46 10.83
N THR A 60 2.52 -13.27 11.40
CA THR A 60 3.15 -13.13 12.72
C THR A 60 2.14 -12.63 13.74
N GLN A 61 1.86 -13.44 14.78
CA GLN A 61 1.03 -12.98 15.90
C GLN A 61 1.70 -11.79 16.59
N CYS A 62 1.04 -10.64 16.64
CA CYS A 62 1.61 -9.44 17.23
C CYS A 62 1.85 -9.61 18.74
N VAL A 63 3.11 -9.74 19.15
CA VAL A 63 3.65 -9.05 20.34
C VAL A 63 4.43 -7.87 19.79
N GLY A 64 4.05 -6.64 20.17
CA GLY A 64 4.39 -5.41 19.46
C GLY A 64 5.88 -5.13 19.22
N ARG A 65 6.39 -5.50 18.04
CA ARG A 65 7.58 -4.89 17.44
C ARG A 65 7.27 -4.43 16.03
N ILE A 66 6.77 -3.20 15.92
CA ILE A 66 6.93 -2.43 14.68
C ILE A 66 8.41 -2.05 14.65
N GLN A 67 9.19 -2.60 13.71
CA GLN A 67 10.55 -2.14 13.48
C GLN A 67 10.49 -0.65 13.05
N PRO A 68 11.35 0.23 13.60
CA PRO A 68 11.32 1.66 13.29
C PRO A 68 11.95 1.92 11.92
N LEU A 69 11.21 1.67 10.84
CA LEU A 69 11.60 2.02 9.48
C LEU A 69 10.60 2.96 8.80
N MET A 70 9.96 3.85 9.56
CA MET A 70 9.10 4.91 9.01
C MET A 70 9.60 6.33 9.28
N HIS A 71 10.83 6.49 9.80
CA HIS A 71 11.42 7.82 10.03
C HIS A 71 12.43 8.29 8.97
N ARG A 72 12.68 7.53 7.89
CA ARG A 72 13.68 7.94 6.86
C ARG A 72 13.13 8.48 5.55
N HIS A 73 11.86 8.24 5.21
CA HIS A 73 11.28 8.83 4.00
C HIS A 73 9.88 9.33 4.33
N GLY A 74 9.80 10.65 4.56
CA GLY A 74 8.54 11.35 4.74
C GLY A 74 7.70 11.21 3.47
N TYR A 75 6.53 10.61 3.65
CA TYR A 75 5.35 10.74 2.79
C TYR A 75 4.27 11.40 3.64
#